data_AF-A0A1X0LEL1-F1
#
_entry.id   AF-A0A1X0LEL1-F1
#
_cell.length_a   1.000
_cell.length_b   1.000
_cell.length_c   1.000
_cell.angle_alpha   90.00
_cell.angle_beta   90.00
_cell.angle_gamma   90.00
#
_symmetry.space_group_name_H-M   'P 1'
#
loop_
_entity.id
_entity.type
_entity.pdbx_description
1 polymer ?
#
loop_
_entity_poly.entity_id
_entity_poly.type
_entity_poly.pdbx_seq_one_letter_code
_entity_poly.pdbx_strand_id
1 'polypeptide(L)'
;MFTVDDQAAGPHDASLDHERIVLQARDVKFDWAKLPFYYVPNEPFTTHFCNVLHLLLPAGEEFIVEAFKKALPLIKDDQLRLDVQGFISQEALHSQAHSGLLERFAARGIDVTPFTDQLRWLFGKLIGDRPRWSLRRRQSWLLEQVSIVAAIEHYTAILGEWILDTPQHDALGTDPVMLDLLRWHGAEEVEHKAVAFDTMKHLRAGYWRQVRTQLLVTPAMLWLFVRGVRFMYSVDPYLSPGTRPRWRDYFDAARRDLVPGPFQFLRVIGAYYSPRFHPSQLGGVGRAVEYLARSPAARAAH
;
A
#
# COMPACT_ATOMS: atom_id res chain seq x y z
N MET A 1 31.68 8.96 -11.48
CA MET A 1 31.17 9.51 -10.20
C MET A 1 29.67 9.69 -10.39
N PHE A 2 28.85 8.81 -9.81
CA PHE A 2 27.39 8.93 -9.93
C PHE A 2 26.94 10.04 -8.99
N THR A 3 26.39 11.12 -9.52
CA THR A 3 25.75 12.16 -8.72
C THR A 3 24.40 11.61 -8.27
N VAL A 4 24.31 11.24 -6.99
CA VAL A 4 23.06 10.82 -6.35
C VAL A 4 22.43 12.06 -5.73
N ASP A 5 21.17 12.32 -6.07
CA ASP A 5 20.39 13.31 -5.34
C ASP A 5 19.85 12.67 -4.06
N ASP A 6 20.49 13.03 -2.95
CA ASP A 6 20.14 12.58 -1.60
C ASP A 6 19.43 13.69 -0.81
N GLN A 7 18.98 14.76 -1.46
CA GLN A 7 18.11 15.72 -0.82
C GLN A 7 16.67 15.16 -0.78
N ALA A 8 15.96 15.39 0.33
CA ALA A 8 14.51 15.42 0.26
C ALA A 8 14.11 16.51 -0.73
N ALA A 9 12.86 16.53 -1.22
CA ALA A 9 12.35 17.79 -1.76
C ALA A 9 12.76 18.89 -0.74
N GLY A 10 13.53 19.89 -1.18
CA GLY A 10 14.16 20.87 -0.27
C GLY A 10 13.13 21.59 0.61
N PRO A 11 13.48 22.64 1.38
CA PRO A 11 12.43 23.50 1.95
C PRO A 11 11.44 23.80 0.82
N HIS A 12 10.16 23.45 1.02
CA HIS A 12 9.10 23.52 0.01
C HIS A 12 8.87 24.97 -0.43
N ASP A 13 9.83 25.52 -1.17
CA ASP A 13 9.91 26.92 -1.53
C ASP A 13 9.55 27.06 -3.01
N ALA A 14 8.43 27.75 -3.21
CA ALA A 14 7.97 28.42 -4.42
C ALA A 14 7.81 27.65 -5.75
N SER A 15 7.93 26.32 -5.82
CA SER A 15 7.35 25.57 -6.95
C SER A 15 5.92 25.13 -6.62
N LEU A 16 4.96 25.70 -7.34
CA LEU A 16 3.52 25.56 -7.15
C LEU A 16 2.95 24.15 -7.45
N ASP A 17 3.80 23.18 -7.77
CA ASP A 17 3.38 21.82 -8.16
C ASP A 17 3.34 20.83 -6.98
N HIS A 18 3.79 21.25 -5.79
CA HIS A 18 3.48 20.54 -4.54
C HIS A 18 2.22 21.19 -3.97
N GLU A 19 1.05 20.80 -4.47
CA GLU A 19 -0.21 21.13 -3.80
C GLU A 19 -0.06 20.67 -2.34
N ARG A 20 -0.01 21.65 -1.43
CA ARG A 20 0.15 21.47 0.02
C ARG A 20 -1.11 20.82 0.56
N ILE A 21 -1.27 19.53 0.30
CA ILE A 21 -2.40 18.76 0.81
C ILE A 21 -2.07 18.39 2.24
N VAL A 22 -2.86 18.94 3.15
CA VAL A 22 -2.79 18.52 4.55
C VAL A 22 -3.39 17.13 4.62
N LEU A 23 -2.55 16.14 4.90
CA LEU A 23 -2.99 14.77 5.15
C LEU A 23 -3.86 14.73 6.41
N GLN A 24 -5.14 14.41 6.23
CA GLN A 24 -6.10 14.32 7.31
C GLN A 24 -6.75 12.94 7.29
N ALA A 25 -6.64 12.25 8.42
CA ALA A 25 -7.29 10.98 8.64
C ALA A 25 -8.81 11.16 8.71
N ARG A 26 -9.54 10.30 7.99
CA ARG A 26 -11.01 10.32 7.87
C ARG A 26 -11.55 9.05 8.53
N ASP A 27 -12.34 9.18 9.60
CA ASP A 27 -12.95 8.03 10.31
C ASP A 27 -14.06 7.38 9.48
N VAL A 28 -13.65 6.66 8.43
CA VAL A 28 -14.53 6.01 7.48
C VAL A 28 -15.08 4.69 8.04
N LYS A 29 -16.32 4.38 7.68
CA LYS A 29 -16.98 3.11 8.03
C LYS A 29 -17.59 2.49 6.78
N PHE A 30 -17.34 1.21 6.60
CA PHE A 30 -17.88 0.44 5.50
C PHE A 30 -18.87 -0.61 6.01
N ASP A 31 -20.07 -0.65 5.44
CA ASP A 31 -21.07 -1.66 5.76
C ASP A 31 -20.84 -2.92 4.91
N TRP A 32 -20.29 -3.94 5.53
CA TRP A 32 -20.03 -5.20 4.87
C TRP A 32 -21.26 -6.10 4.78
N ALA A 33 -22.39 -5.83 5.43
CA ALA A 33 -23.48 -6.80 5.60
C ALA A 33 -23.92 -7.50 4.30
N LYS A 34 -24.01 -6.75 3.20
CA LYS A 34 -24.49 -7.24 1.89
C LYS A 34 -23.39 -7.60 0.89
N LEU A 35 -22.11 -7.37 1.20
CA LEU A 35 -21.02 -7.59 0.26
C LEU A 35 -21.01 -9.08 -0.23
N PRO A 36 -21.08 -9.38 -1.52
CA PRO A 36 -20.99 -10.75 -2.02
C PRO A 36 -19.59 -11.35 -1.75
N PHE A 37 -19.45 -12.68 -1.78
CA PHE A 37 -18.13 -13.30 -1.64
C PHE A 37 -17.21 -12.94 -2.82
N TYR A 38 -17.73 -13.09 -4.04
CA TYR A 38 -17.13 -12.49 -5.23
C TYR A 38 -17.74 -11.13 -5.48
N TYR A 39 -17.06 -10.08 -5.01
CA TYR A 39 -17.44 -8.69 -5.26
C TYR A 39 -17.02 -8.17 -6.63
N VAL A 40 -16.16 -8.90 -7.34
CA VAL A 40 -15.97 -8.72 -8.78
C VAL A 40 -16.78 -9.80 -9.49
N PRO A 41 -17.92 -9.48 -10.13
CA PRO A 41 -18.84 -10.48 -10.65
C PRO A 41 -18.18 -11.42 -11.66
N ASN A 42 -18.30 -12.74 -11.42
CA ASN A 42 -17.73 -13.80 -12.26
C ASN A 42 -16.19 -13.76 -12.42
N GLU A 43 -15.48 -13.03 -11.57
CA GLU A 43 -14.01 -12.90 -11.63
C GLU A 43 -13.37 -13.36 -10.31
N PRO A 44 -13.26 -14.68 -10.07
CA PRO A 44 -12.66 -15.21 -8.85
C PRO A 44 -11.19 -14.82 -8.73
N PHE A 45 -10.43 -14.84 -9.83
CA PHE A 45 -9.02 -14.43 -9.83
C PHE A 45 -8.87 -12.99 -9.36
N THR A 46 -9.62 -12.04 -9.96
CA THR A 46 -9.57 -10.63 -9.60
C THR A 46 -10.02 -10.40 -8.16
N THR A 47 -11.13 -11.02 -7.75
CA THR A 47 -11.59 -10.93 -6.36
C THR A 47 -10.50 -11.41 -5.39
N HIS A 48 -9.86 -12.55 -5.66
CA HIS A 48 -8.80 -13.05 -4.78
C HIS A 48 -7.53 -12.22 -4.84
N PHE A 49 -7.17 -11.64 -5.99
CA PHE A 49 -6.06 -10.70 -6.12
C PHE A 49 -6.28 -9.49 -5.20
N CYS A 50 -7.45 -8.87 -5.25
CA CYS A 50 -7.82 -7.78 -4.34
C CYS A 50 -7.89 -8.24 -2.88
N ASN A 51 -8.37 -9.46 -2.60
CA ASN A 51 -8.36 -10.01 -1.24
C ASN A 51 -6.95 -10.16 -0.64
N VAL A 52 -5.91 -10.34 -1.46
CA VAL A 52 -4.53 -10.34 -0.95
C VAL A 52 -4.18 -9.00 -0.31
N LEU A 53 -4.68 -7.87 -0.83
CA LEU A 53 -4.49 -6.55 -0.22
C LEU A 53 -5.07 -6.54 1.20
N HIS A 54 -6.31 -6.98 1.36
CA HIS A 54 -6.99 -7.00 2.66
C HIS A 54 -6.31 -7.91 3.68
N LEU A 55 -5.57 -8.92 3.22
CA LEU A 55 -4.76 -9.77 4.10
C LEU A 55 -3.42 -9.14 4.48
N LEU A 56 -2.77 -8.46 3.52
CA LEU A 56 -1.42 -7.90 3.65
C LEU A 56 -1.39 -6.59 4.42
N LEU A 57 -2.30 -5.68 4.06
CA LEU A 57 -2.30 -4.29 4.46
C LEU A 57 -2.40 -4.11 5.98
N PRO A 58 -3.29 -4.77 6.73
CA PRO A 58 -3.41 -4.52 8.17
C PRO A 58 -2.09 -4.68 8.95
N ALA A 59 -1.38 -5.79 8.73
CA ALA A 59 -0.10 -6.03 9.39
C ALA A 59 1.05 -5.18 8.82
N GLY A 60 0.97 -4.80 7.55
CA GLY A 60 1.94 -3.92 6.90
C GLY A 60 1.85 -2.49 7.40
N GLU A 61 0.65 -1.93 7.44
CA GLU A 61 0.33 -0.57 7.88
C GLU A 61 0.58 -0.41 9.39
N GLU A 62 0.28 -1.43 10.21
CA GLU A 62 0.72 -1.46 11.62
C GLU A 62 2.25 -1.32 11.73
N PHE A 63 3.01 -2.01 10.87
CA PHE A 63 4.46 -1.88 10.84
C PHE A 63 4.93 -0.50 10.36
N ILE A 64 4.27 0.06 9.34
CA ILE A 64 4.51 1.42 8.83
C ILE A 64 4.33 2.44 9.95
N VAL A 65 3.17 2.41 10.62
CA VAL A 65 2.82 3.27 11.76
C VAL A 65 3.89 3.20 12.85
N GLU A 66 4.30 2.00 13.25
CA GLU A 66 5.29 1.82 14.31
C GLU A 66 6.71 2.27 13.90
N ALA A 67 7.09 2.09 12.64
CA ALA A 67 8.35 2.59 12.11
C ALA A 67 8.34 4.14 12.06
N PHE A 68 7.27 4.74 11.58
CA PHE A 68 7.18 6.19 11.38
C PHE A 68 6.98 6.95 12.68
N LYS A 69 6.29 6.39 13.69
CA LYS A 69 6.31 6.93 15.07
C LYS A 69 7.72 7.05 15.64
N LYS A 70 8.62 6.12 15.32
CA LYS A 70 10.03 6.14 15.75
C LYS A 70 10.88 7.10 14.93
N ALA A 71 10.55 7.29 13.65
CA ALA A 71 11.19 8.25 12.77
C ALA A 71 10.81 9.70 13.09
N LEU A 72 9.56 9.95 13.47
CA LEU A 72 8.97 11.27 13.67
C LEU A 72 9.82 12.23 14.55
N PRO A 73 10.37 11.81 15.72
CA PRO A 73 11.22 12.69 16.55
C PRO A 73 12.56 13.08 15.92
N LEU A 74 12.99 12.35 14.88
CA LEU A 74 14.24 12.57 14.17
C LEU A 74 14.07 13.56 13.01
N ILE A 75 12.83 13.84 12.62
CA ILE A 75 12.49 14.81 11.56
C ILE A 75 12.67 16.22 12.10
N LYS A 76 13.33 17.07 11.31
CA LYS A 76 13.68 18.46 11.67
C LYS A 76 12.97 19.48 10.79
N ASP A 77 12.50 19.05 9.63
CA ASP A 77 11.64 19.86 8.78
C ASP A 77 10.22 19.85 9.35
N ASP A 78 9.65 21.02 9.59
CA ASP A 78 8.35 21.14 10.25
C ASP A 78 7.20 20.69 9.34
N GLN A 79 7.33 20.87 8.02
CA GLN A 79 6.29 20.45 7.07
C GLN A 79 6.29 18.94 6.92
N LEU A 80 7.45 18.32 6.67
CA LEU A 80 7.57 16.87 6.59
C LEU A 80 7.12 16.19 7.90
N ARG A 81 7.36 16.84 9.04
CA ARG A 81 6.87 16.36 10.33
C ARG A 81 5.34 16.37 10.41
N LEU A 82 4.67 17.38 9.86
CA LEU A 82 3.20 17.42 9.76
C LEU A 82 2.69 16.35 8.79
N ASP A 83 3.32 16.21 7.62
CA ASP A 83 2.93 15.23 6.61
C ASP A 83 3.05 13.81 7.18
N VAL A 84 4.16 13.49 7.86
CA VAL A 84 4.34 12.20 8.54
C VAL A 84 3.31 11.96 9.66
N GLN A 85 2.85 13.00 10.35
CA GLN A 85 1.80 12.84 11.36
C GLN A 85 0.45 12.48 10.72
N GLY A 86 0.10 13.14 9.62
CA GLY A 86 -1.11 12.82 8.85
C GLY A 86 -1.04 11.42 8.24
N PHE A 87 0.10 11.07 7.63
CA PHE A 87 0.41 9.73 7.12
C PHE A 87 0.20 8.64 8.19
N ILE A 88 0.82 8.78 9.37
CA ILE A 88 0.65 7.81 10.48
C ILE A 88 -0.84 7.64 10.85
N SER A 89 -1.63 8.70 10.74
CA SER A 89 -3.03 8.71 11.13
C SER A 89 -3.93 8.07 10.06
N GLN A 90 -3.65 8.29 8.76
CA GLN A 90 -4.33 7.62 7.64
C GLN A 90 -4.05 6.11 7.63
N GLU A 91 -2.78 5.72 7.73
CA GLU A 91 -2.32 4.32 7.80
C GLU A 91 -3.02 3.52 8.92
N ALA A 92 -3.21 4.14 10.09
CA ALA A 92 -3.92 3.49 11.19
C ALA A 92 -5.39 3.20 10.86
N LEU A 93 -6.04 4.08 10.10
CA LEU A 93 -7.43 3.90 9.68
C LEU A 93 -7.56 2.92 8.51
N HIS A 94 -6.60 2.90 7.58
CA HIS A 94 -6.52 1.88 6.54
C HIS A 94 -6.52 0.47 7.13
N SER A 95 -5.70 0.27 8.18
CA SER A 95 -5.51 -1.03 8.80
C SER A 95 -6.80 -1.53 9.45
N GLN A 96 -7.51 -0.61 10.11
CA GLN A 96 -8.81 -0.87 10.68
C GLN A 96 -9.86 -1.19 9.60
N ALA A 97 -9.92 -0.40 8.53
CA ALA A 97 -10.90 -0.57 7.46
C ALA A 97 -10.73 -1.93 6.75
N HIS A 98 -9.49 -2.33 6.47
CA HIS A 98 -9.20 -3.64 5.87
C HIS A 98 -9.42 -4.81 6.82
N SER A 99 -9.13 -4.65 8.11
CA SER A 99 -9.39 -5.68 9.12
C SER A 99 -10.87 -6.05 9.23
N GLY A 100 -11.77 -5.08 9.04
CA GLY A 100 -13.22 -5.33 9.06
C GLY A 100 -13.69 -6.37 8.02
N LEU A 101 -13.02 -6.48 6.87
CA LEU A 101 -13.32 -7.53 5.90
C LEU A 101 -12.90 -8.93 6.37
N LEU A 102 -11.79 -9.02 7.12
CA LEU A 102 -11.27 -10.29 7.63
C LEU A 102 -12.20 -10.89 8.67
N GLU A 103 -12.78 -10.04 9.54
CA GLU A 103 -13.83 -10.45 10.49
C GLU A 103 -15.03 -11.07 9.76
N ARG A 104 -15.37 -10.53 8.58
CA ARG A 104 -16.44 -11.07 7.76
C ARG A 104 -16.11 -12.42 7.11
N PHE A 105 -14.87 -12.63 6.68
CA PHE A 105 -14.43 -13.96 6.23
C PHE A 105 -14.57 -14.98 7.36
N ALA A 106 -14.12 -14.63 8.56
CA ALA A 106 -14.29 -15.48 9.75
C ALA A 106 -15.77 -15.78 10.05
N ALA A 107 -16.65 -14.76 9.99
CA ALA A 107 -18.09 -14.92 10.19
C ALA A 107 -18.76 -15.84 9.14
N ARG A 108 -18.15 -16.00 7.96
CA ARG A 108 -18.59 -16.93 6.90
C ARG A 108 -17.85 -18.28 6.94
N GLY A 109 -17.08 -18.56 7.99
CA GLY A 109 -16.35 -19.81 8.16
C GLY A 109 -15.10 -19.94 7.28
N ILE A 110 -14.58 -18.83 6.76
CA ILE A 110 -13.36 -18.79 5.93
C ILE A 110 -12.20 -18.41 6.83
N ASP A 111 -11.39 -19.41 7.19
CA ASP A 111 -10.23 -19.21 8.06
C ASP A 111 -9.03 -18.66 7.28
N VAL A 112 -8.78 -17.36 7.46
CA VAL A 112 -7.62 -16.66 6.89
C VAL A 112 -6.45 -16.53 7.88
N THR A 113 -6.57 -17.08 9.10
CA THR A 113 -5.56 -16.96 10.15
C THR A 113 -4.19 -17.50 9.75
N PRO A 114 -4.04 -18.62 9.01
CA PRO A 114 -2.71 -19.13 8.66
C PRO A 114 -1.88 -18.16 7.83
N PHE A 115 -2.51 -17.38 6.95
CA PHE A 115 -1.83 -16.38 6.14
C PHE A 115 -1.59 -15.09 6.92
N THR A 116 -2.57 -14.62 7.70
CA THR A 116 -2.41 -13.39 8.51
C THR A 116 -1.40 -13.55 9.66
N ASP A 117 -1.28 -14.74 10.26
CA ASP A 117 -0.24 -15.04 11.26
C ASP A 117 1.16 -15.01 10.65
N GLN A 118 1.30 -15.52 9.42
CA GLN A 118 2.56 -15.44 8.69
C GLN A 118 2.98 -13.98 8.48
N LEU A 119 2.03 -13.09 8.16
CA LEU A 119 2.28 -11.67 7.97
C LEU A 119 2.60 -10.95 9.28
N ARG A 120 1.87 -11.23 10.36
CA ARG A 120 2.22 -10.74 11.70
C ARG A 120 3.63 -11.17 12.10
N TRP A 121 4.03 -12.40 11.79
CA TRP A 121 5.40 -12.86 12.03
C TRP A 121 6.42 -12.12 11.14
N LEU A 122 6.13 -11.94 9.85
CA LEU A 122 6.99 -11.21 8.92
C LEU A 122 7.24 -9.78 9.43
N PHE A 123 6.17 -9.00 9.60
CA PHE A 123 6.25 -7.59 9.99
C PHE A 123 6.68 -7.39 11.45
N GLY A 124 6.20 -8.21 12.38
CA GLY A 124 6.50 -8.08 13.80
C GLY A 124 7.84 -8.71 14.24
N LYS A 125 8.22 -9.85 13.64
CA LYS A 125 9.44 -10.59 14.02
C LYS A 125 10.54 -10.47 12.99
N LEU A 126 10.29 -10.69 11.70
CA LEU A 126 11.36 -10.70 10.70
C LEU A 126 11.90 -9.31 10.39
N ILE A 127 11.02 -8.32 10.19
CA ILE A 127 11.42 -6.94 9.88
C ILE A 127 11.06 -5.92 10.98
N GLY A 128 10.43 -6.37 12.06
CA GLY A 128 10.03 -5.54 13.20
C GLY A 128 11.18 -5.12 14.12
N ASP A 129 10.82 -4.64 15.31
CA ASP A 129 11.77 -4.02 16.25
C ASP A 129 12.85 -4.98 16.77
N ARG A 130 13.97 -4.40 17.21
CA ARG A 130 15.16 -5.08 17.74
C ARG A 130 15.57 -4.45 19.07
N PRO A 131 14.75 -4.57 20.13
CA PRO A 131 14.98 -3.86 21.40
C PRO A 131 16.28 -4.27 22.11
N ARG A 132 16.77 -5.49 21.86
CA ARG A 132 18.03 -6.01 22.42
C ARG A 132 19.28 -5.51 21.69
N TRP A 133 19.15 -4.78 20.58
CA TRP A 133 20.30 -4.24 19.86
C TRP A 133 20.81 -2.94 20.47
N SER A 134 22.11 -2.65 20.29
CA SER A 134 22.69 -1.37 20.69
C SER A 134 22.00 -0.19 19.99
N LEU A 135 22.07 1.00 20.58
CA LEU A 135 21.43 2.21 20.03
C LEU A 135 21.82 2.46 18.56
N ARG A 136 23.12 2.37 18.25
CA ARG A 136 23.64 2.53 16.88
C ARG A 136 23.03 1.52 15.90
N ARG A 137 22.90 0.26 16.32
CA ARG A 137 22.28 -0.79 15.49
C ARG A 137 20.79 -0.55 15.31
N ARG A 138 20.07 -0.10 16.35
CA ARG A 138 18.65 0.27 16.26
C ARG A 138 18.42 1.46 15.33
N GLN A 139 19.25 2.49 15.41
CA GLN A 139 19.18 3.64 14.49
C GLN A 139 19.42 3.21 13.04
N SER A 140 20.46 2.40 12.79
CA SER A 140 20.69 1.86 11.45
C SER A 140 19.57 0.93 11.00
N TRP A 141 18.90 0.23 11.91
CA TRP A 141 17.75 -0.62 11.58
C TRP A 141 16.52 0.20 11.24
N LEU A 142 16.26 1.29 11.96
CA LEU A 142 15.17 2.22 11.64
C LEU A 142 15.32 2.80 10.24
N LEU A 143 16.54 3.18 9.82
CA LEU A 143 16.79 3.62 8.44
C LEU A 143 16.49 2.51 7.41
N GLU A 144 16.68 1.24 7.79
CA GLU A 144 16.27 0.11 6.94
C GLU A 144 14.76 0.01 6.85
N GLN A 145 14.08 0.08 7.99
CA GLN A 145 12.62 0.00 8.06
C GLN A 145 11.98 1.14 7.25
N VAL A 146 12.44 2.38 7.41
CA VAL A 146 11.96 3.52 6.62
C VAL A 146 12.21 3.33 5.12
N SER A 147 13.36 2.75 4.73
CA SER A 147 13.63 2.47 3.31
C SER A 147 12.77 1.31 2.76
N ILE A 148 12.45 0.31 3.59
CA ILE A 148 11.50 -0.76 3.26
C ILE A 148 10.09 -0.18 3.07
N VAL A 149 9.66 0.71 3.97
CA VAL A 149 8.36 1.38 3.85
C VAL A 149 8.32 2.23 2.58
N ALA A 150 9.30 3.08 2.31
CA ALA A 150 9.35 3.87 1.07
C ALA A 150 9.27 2.99 -0.20
N ALA A 151 9.87 1.79 -0.17
CA ALA A 151 9.75 0.83 -1.26
C ALA A 151 8.33 0.22 -1.35
N ILE A 152 7.68 -0.10 -0.23
CA ILE A 152 6.30 -0.61 -0.18
C ILE A 152 5.31 0.46 -0.67
N GLU A 153 5.42 1.68 -0.17
CA GLU A 153 4.59 2.83 -0.52
C GLU A 153 4.64 3.15 -2.02
N HIS A 154 5.80 2.94 -2.63
CA HIS A 154 5.94 3.07 -4.08
C HIS A 154 5.06 2.08 -4.84
N TYR A 155 4.81 0.87 -4.31
CA TYR A 155 3.91 -0.11 -4.91
C TYR A 155 2.44 0.15 -4.61
N THR A 156 2.11 0.52 -3.37
CA THR A 156 0.73 0.82 -2.97
C THR A 156 0.22 2.05 -3.72
N ALA A 157 1.05 3.07 -3.93
CA ALA A 157 0.73 4.21 -4.76
C ALA A 157 0.45 3.85 -6.24
N ILE A 158 1.19 2.90 -6.83
CA ILE A 158 0.91 2.40 -8.19
C ILE A 158 -0.45 1.68 -8.23
N LEU A 159 -0.74 0.85 -7.23
CA LEU A 159 -2.01 0.14 -7.11
C LEU A 159 -3.17 1.11 -6.88
N GLY A 160 -2.96 2.13 -6.06
CA GLY A 160 -3.90 3.19 -5.78
C GLY A 160 -4.23 4.00 -7.04
N GLU A 161 -3.20 4.43 -7.78
CA GLU A 161 -3.38 5.12 -9.05
C GLU A 161 -4.14 4.24 -10.07
N TRP A 162 -3.78 2.95 -10.16
CA TRP A 162 -4.47 2.01 -11.04
C TRP A 162 -5.96 1.88 -10.71
N ILE A 163 -6.33 1.63 -9.45
CA ILE A 163 -7.74 1.38 -9.10
C ILE A 163 -8.61 2.65 -9.22
N LEU A 164 -8.01 3.83 -9.07
CA LEU A 164 -8.66 5.12 -9.35
C LEU A 164 -8.93 5.32 -10.86
N ASP A 165 -8.09 4.73 -11.72
CA ASP A 165 -8.12 4.89 -13.18
C ASP A 165 -8.67 3.68 -13.94
N THR A 166 -9.43 2.81 -13.26
CA THR A 166 -9.95 1.57 -13.87
C THR A 166 -11.48 1.61 -13.98
N PRO A 167 -12.05 2.23 -15.03
CA PRO A 167 -13.50 2.22 -15.29
C PRO A 167 -14.06 0.82 -15.59
N GLN A 168 -13.21 -0.15 -15.89
CA GLN A 168 -13.56 -1.54 -16.16
C GLN A 168 -14.21 -2.20 -14.93
N HIS A 169 -13.79 -1.81 -13.71
CA HIS A 169 -14.43 -2.27 -12.48
C HIS A 169 -15.86 -1.74 -12.33
N ASP A 170 -16.12 -0.48 -12.70
CA ASP A 170 -17.46 0.11 -12.69
C ASP A 170 -18.35 -0.56 -13.76
N ALA A 171 -17.82 -0.69 -14.99
CA ALA A 171 -18.54 -1.28 -16.11
C ALA A 171 -18.92 -2.75 -15.87
N LEU A 172 -18.08 -3.50 -15.14
CA LEU A 172 -18.34 -4.89 -14.77
C LEU A 172 -19.35 -5.03 -13.62
N GLY A 173 -19.62 -3.94 -12.88
CA GLY A 173 -20.49 -3.95 -11.71
C GLY A 173 -19.80 -4.51 -10.46
N THR A 174 -18.52 -4.18 -10.24
CA THR A 174 -17.84 -4.45 -8.97
C THR A 174 -18.64 -3.85 -7.81
N ASP A 175 -18.75 -4.56 -6.69
CA ASP A 175 -19.52 -4.09 -5.52
C ASP A 175 -19.08 -2.66 -5.11
N PRO A 176 -20.03 -1.72 -4.98
CA PRO A 176 -19.69 -0.32 -4.79
C PRO A 176 -19.04 -0.04 -3.43
N VAL A 177 -19.35 -0.81 -2.39
CA VAL A 177 -18.75 -0.61 -1.05
C VAL A 177 -17.29 -1.06 -1.07
N MET A 178 -17.02 -2.20 -1.71
CA MET A 178 -15.65 -2.68 -1.88
C MET A 178 -14.82 -1.75 -2.77
N LEU A 179 -15.39 -1.29 -3.87
CA LEU A 179 -14.71 -0.39 -4.78
C LEU A 179 -14.42 0.96 -4.12
N ASP A 180 -15.33 1.45 -3.25
CA ASP A 180 -15.09 2.64 -2.46
C ASP A 180 -13.94 2.48 -1.46
N LEU A 181 -13.88 1.35 -0.73
CA LEU A 181 -12.74 1.05 0.15
C LEU A 181 -11.41 1.07 -0.62
N LEU A 182 -11.33 0.33 -1.73
CA LEU A 182 -10.10 0.20 -2.52
C LEU A 182 -9.64 1.55 -3.10
N ARG A 183 -10.59 2.37 -3.57
CA ARG A 183 -10.27 3.69 -4.16
C ARG A 183 -10.04 4.76 -3.12
N TRP A 184 -10.72 4.72 -1.97
CA TRP A 184 -10.45 5.63 -0.84
C TRP A 184 -9.03 5.41 -0.34
N HIS A 185 -8.68 4.17 -0.01
CA HIS A 185 -7.32 3.84 0.39
C HIS A 185 -6.34 4.19 -0.74
N GLY A 186 -6.60 3.73 -1.97
CA GLY A 186 -5.75 4.03 -3.12
C GLY A 186 -5.51 5.52 -3.38
N ALA A 187 -6.48 6.39 -3.08
CA ALA A 187 -6.31 7.83 -3.15
C ALA A 187 -5.34 8.34 -2.07
N GLU A 188 -5.49 7.90 -0.82
CA GLU A 188 -4.59 8.28 0.26
C GLU A 188 -3.14 7.77 0.00
N GLU A 189 -2.96 6.57 -0.57
CA GLU A 189 -1.64 6.05 -0.97
C GLU A 189 -0.94 6.91 -2.03
N VAL A 190 -1.71 7.53 -2.92
CA VAL A 190 -1.16 8.47 -3.93
C VAL A 190 -0.66 9.76 -3.25
N GLU A 191 -1.26 10.15 -2.12
CA GLU A 191 -0.77 11.25 -1.28
C GLU A 191 0.48 10.82 -0.48
N HIS A 192 0.53 9.58 -0.01
CA HIS A 192 1.60 9.02 0.83
C HIS A 192 2.96 8.86 0.13
N LYS A 193 2.95 8.55 -1.17
CA LYS A 193 4.16 8.14 -1.93
C LYS A 193 5.38 9.04 -1.76
N ALA A 194 5.18 10.36 -1.65
CA ALA A 194 6.27 11.31 -1.47
C ALA A 194 6.73 11.33 -0.01
N VAL A 195 5.81 11.28 0.96
CA VAL A 195 6.08 11.38 2.40
C VAL A 195 7.06 10.32 2.89
N ALA A 196 6.86 9.05 2.52
CA ALA A 196 7.75 7.98 2.94
C ALA A 196 9.15 8.10 2.32
N PHE A 197 9.22 8.52 1.05
CA PHE A 197 10.48 8.74 0.34
C PHE A 197 11.23 9.96 0.89
N ASP A 198 10.54 11.07 1.13
CA ASP A 198 11.11 12.28 1.73
C ASP A 198 11.59 12.02 3.16
N THR A 199 10.87 11.21 3.94
CA THR A 199 11.35 10.75 5.26
C THR A 199 12.65 9.97 5.15
N MET A 200 12.75 9.04 4.19
CA MET A 200 13.98 8.27 3.92
C MET A 200 15.15 9.19 3.55
N LYS A 201 14.91 10.20 2.70
CA LYS A 201 15.92 11.17 2.27
C LYS A 201 16.33 12.13 3.38
N HIS A 202 15.36 12.67 4.12
CA HIS A 202 15.58 13.55 5.28
C HIS A 202 16.45 12.88 6.34
N LEU A 203 16.20 11.60 6.63
CA LEU A 203 17.01 10.81 7.57
C LEU A 203 18.34 10.31 6.99
N ARG A 204 18.65 10.66 5.73
CA ARG A 204 19.89 10.29 5.02
C ARG A 204 20.14 8.78 5.02
N ALA A 205 19.10 8.00 4.73
CA ALA A 205 19.19 6.55 4.70
C ALA A 205 20.20 6.03 3.64
N GLY A 206 20.38 6.82 2.57
CA GLY A 206 21.37 6.66 1.51
C GLY A 206 20.87 5.80 0.34
N TYR A 207 21.25 6.18 -0.87
CA TYR A 207 20.80 5.53 -2.11
C TYR A 207 21.06 4.02 -2.19
N TRP A 208 22.19 3.52 -1.69
CA TRP A 208 22.47 2.07 -1.70
C TRP A 208 21.49 1.28 -0.84
N ARG A 209 21.00 1.88 0.24
CA ARG A 209 19.97 1.28 1.08
C ARG A 209 18.61 1.29 0.39
N GLN A 210 18.25 2.40 -0.24
CA GLN A 210 17.06 2.51 -1.09
C GLN A 210 17.06 1.41 -2.17
N VAL A 211 18.13 1.28 -2.95
CA VAL A 211 18.23 0.25 -4.00
C VAL A 211 18.15 -1.15 -3.43
N ARG A 212 18.89 -1.43 -2.34
CA ARG A 212 18.89 -2.75 -1.70
C ARG A 212 17.52 -3.13 -1.18
N THR A 213 16.85 -2.22 -0.49
CA THR A 213 15.51 -2.48 0.05
C THR A 213 14.49 -2.68 -1.05
N GLN A 214 14.55 -1.90 -2.14
CA GLN A 214 13.73 -2.15 -3.33
C GLN A 214 13.97 -3.55 -3.92
N LEU A 215 15.23 -3.97 -4.05
CA LEU A 215 15.60 -5.31 -4.55
C LEU A 215 15.13 -6.45 -3.65
N LEU A 216 14.90 -6.20 -2.35
CA LEU A 216 14.35 -7.17 -1.41
C LEU A 216 12.81 -7.15 -1.40
N VAL A 217 12.21 -5.96 -1.39
CA VAL A 217 10.76 -5.75 -1.34
C VAL A 217 10.09 -6.25 -2.62
N THR A 218 10.64 -5.96 -3.80
CA THR A 218 10.06 -6.36 -5.10
C THR A 218 9.76 -7.88 -5.18
N PRO A 219 10.75 -8.79 -5.00
CA PRO A 219 10.47 -10.23 -5.04
C PRO A 219 9.64 -10.71 -3.85
N ALA A 220 9.78 -10.09 -2.66
CA ALA A 220 8.98 -10.45 -1.50
C ALA A 220 7.50 -10.15 -1.73
N MET A 221 7.15 -8.99 -2.29
CA MET A 221 5.79 -8.62 -2.65
C MET A 221 5.22 -9.55 -3.72
N LEU A 222 5.96 -9.81 -4.79
CA LEU A 222 5.53 -10.77 -5.82
C LEU A 222 5.24 -12.15 -5.22
N TRP A 223 6.13 -12.64 -4.35
CA TRP A 223 5.94 -13.92 -3.67
C TRP A 223 4.72 -13.91 -2.75
N LEU A 224 4.53 -12.86 -1.96
CA LEU A 224 3.38 -12.70 -1.07
C LEU A 224 2.05 -12.65 -1.85
N PHE A 225 2.00 -11.94 -2.98
CA PHE A 225 0.83 -11.92 -3.86
C PHE A 225 0.53 -13.29 -4.46
N VAL A 226 1.52 -13.94 -5.07
CA VAL A 226 1.34 -15.28 -5.67
C VAL A 226 0.89 -16.28 -4.60
N ARG A 227 1.50 -16.24 -3.41
CA ARG A 227 1.13 -17.09 -2.29
C ARG A 227 -0.26 -16.75 -1.76
N GLY A 228 -0.59 -15.48 -1.62
CA GLY A 228 -1.88 -14.99 -1.12
C GLY A 228 -3.04 -15.40 -2.03
N VAL A 229 -2.89 -15.24 -3.35
CA VAL A 229 -3.91 -15.70 -4.31
C VAL A 229 -4.07 -17.22 -4.21
N ARG A 230 -2.97 -17.98 -4.15
CA ARG A 230 -3.04 -19.44 -3.97
C ARG A 230 -3.70 -19.84 -2.66
N PHE A 231 -3.44 -19.11 -1.58
CA PHE A 231 -4.07 -19.32 -0.29
C PHE A 231 -5.57 -19.05 -0.36
N MET A 232 -5.99 -17.93 -0.94
CA MET A 232 -7.40 -17.60 -1.12
C MET A 232 -8.15 -18.65 -1.95
N TYR A 233 -7.55 -19.17 -3.02
CA TYR A 233 -8.12 -20.29 -3.78
C TYR A 233 -8.26 -21.58 -2.95
N SER A 234 -7.38 -21.81 -1.97
CA SER A 234 -7.42 -23.01 -1.13
C SER A 234 -8.50 -22.97 -0.05
N VAL A 235 -8.95 -21.77 0.31
CA VAL A 235 -10.00 -21.54 1.33
C VAL A 235 -11.32 -21.08 0.71
N ASP A 236 -11.40 -21.01 -0.62
CA ASP A 236 -12.60 -20.63 -1.35
C ASP A 236 -13.62 -21.79 -1.36
N PRO A 237 -14.82 -21.62 -0.76
CA PRO A 237 -15.83 -22.67 -0.70
C PRO A 237 -16.62 -22.87 -2.01
N TYR A 238 -16.51 -21.96 -2.98
CA TYR A 238 -17.24 -22.00 -4.25
C TYR A 238 -16.41 -22.61 -5.40
N LEU A 239 -15.10 -22.78 -5.21
CA LEU A 239 -14.24 -23.48 -6.16
C LEU A 239 -14.21 -24.98 -5.88
N SER A 240 -14.03 -25.78 -6.93
CA SER A 240 -13.81 -27.22 -6.75
C SER A 240 -12.52 -27.48 -5.96
N PRO A 241 -12.51 -28.43 -5.00
CA PRO A 241 -11.32 -28.74 -4.22
C PRO A 241 -10.09 -29.00 -5.11
N GLY A 242 -8.96 -28.37 -4.78
CA GLY A 242 -7.72 -28.50 -5.54
C GLY A 242 -7.58 -27.56 -6.74
N THR A 243 -8.57 -26.71 -7.02
CA THR A 243 -8.45 -25.62 -8.00
C THR A 243 -7.27 -24.71 -7.64
N ARG A 244 -6.47 -24.32 -8.63
CA ARG A 244 -5.31 -23.46 -8.45
C ARG A 244 -5.36 -22.29 -9.43
N PRO A 245 -4.93 -21.08 -9.01
CA PRO A 245 -4.77 -19.97 -9.93
C PRO A 245 -3.68 -20.29 -10.93
N ARG A 246 -3.86 -19.88 -12.18
CA ARG A 246 -2.89 -20.03 -13.26
C ARG A 246 -2.41 -18.65 -13.69
N TRP A 247 -1.19 -18.59 -14.22
CA TRP A 247 -0.67 -17.37 -14.83
C TRP A 247 -1.56 -16.83 -15.95
N ARG A 248 -2.24 -17.74 -16.69
CA ARG A 248 -3.22 -17.33 -17.70
C ARG A 248 -4.34 -16.48 -17.08
N ASP A 249 -4.84 -16.84 -15.91
CA ASP A 249 -5.92 -16.11 -15.26
C ASP A 249 -5.48 -14.66 -14.90
N TYR A 250 -4.22 -14.49 -14.46
CA TYR A 250 -3.61 -13.16 -14.27
C TYR A 250 -3.52 -12.36 -15.57
N PHE A 251 -2.96 -12.95 -16.63
CA PHE A 251 -2.80 -12.23 -17.89
C PHE A 251 -4.14 -11.94 -18.58
N ASP A 252 -5.13 -12.81 -18.42
CA ASP A 252 -6.49 -12.60 -18.94
C ASP A 252 -7.18 -11.44 -18.19
N ALA A 253 -7.07 -11.38 -16.86
CA ALA A 253 -7.58 -10.26 -16.05
C ALA A 253 -6.83 -8.95 -16.37
N ALA A 254 -5.50 -8.99 -16.48
CA ALA A 254 -4.67 -7.83 -16.79
C ALA A 254 -4.95 -7.27 -18.19
N ARG A 255 -5.21 -8.12 -19.19
CA ARG A 255 -5.61 -7.67 -20.54
C ARG A 255 -6.96 -6.97 -20.58
N ARG A 256 -7.78 -7.18 -19.54
CA ARG A 256 -9.08 -6.54 -19.34
C ARG A 256 -9.01 -5.41 -18.32
N ASP A 257 -7.80 -5.01 -17.91
CA ASP A 257 -7.49 -4.01 -16.88
C ASP A 257 -8.14 -4.28 -15.51
N LEU A 258 -8.56 -5.52 -15.23
CA LEU A 258 -9.15 -5.90 -13.94
C LEU A 258 -8.12 -6.10 -12.84
N VAL A 259 -6.84 -6.21 -13.21
CA VAL A 259 -5.68 -6.17 -12.31
C VAL A 259 -4.57 -5.40 -13.03
N PRO A 260 -3.60 -4.81 -12.32
CA PRO A 260 -2.52 -4.08 -12.98
C PRO A 260 -1.64 -5.01 -13.83
N GLY A 261 -1.27 -4.52 -15.01
CA GLY A 261 -0.47 -5.26 -15.97
C GLY A 261 1.01 -5.31 -15.59
N PRO A 262 1.75 -6.35 -16.02
CA PRO A 262 3.16 -6.52 -15.64
C PRO A 262 4.05 -5.38 -16.15
N PHE A 263 3.74 -4.80 -17.32
CA PHE A 263 4.52 -3.70 -17.90
C PHE A 263 4.33 -2.37 -17.16
N GLN A 264 3.16 -2.15 -16.54
CA GLN A 264 2.91 -0.97 -15.69
C GLN A 264 3.85 -1.00 -14.49
N PHE A 265 3.96 -2.15 -13.82
CA PHE A 265 4.93 -2.34 -12.73
C PHE A 265 6.37 -2.17 -13.19
N LEU A 266 6.81 -2.81 -14.28
CA LEU A 266 8.21 -2.75 -14.72
C LEU A 266 8.70 -1.32 -14.97
N ARG A 267 7.88 -0.47 -15.58
CA ARG A 267 8.24 0.93 -15.85
C ARG A 267 8.48 1.71 -14.56
N VAL A 268 7.56 1.60 -13.60
CA VAL A 268 7.60 2.41 -12.38
C VAL A 268 8.60 1.85 -11.36
N ILE A 269 8.77 0.52 -11.32
CA ILE A 269 9.87 -0.13 -10.57
C ILE A 269 11.23 0.32 -11.12
N GLY A 270 11.38 0.33 -12.45
CA GLY A 270 12.61 0.78 -13.11
C GLY A 270 12.97 2.22 -12.76
N ALA A 271 11.96 3.10 -12.69
CA ALA A 271 12.15 4.50 -12.31
C ALA A 271 12.73 4.66 -10.91
N TYR A 272 12.33 3.82 -9.94
CA TYR A 272 12.80 3.89 -8.54
C TYR A 272 14.32 3.71 -8.39
N TYR A 273 14.97 3.03 -9.34
CA TYR A 273 16.42 2.85 -9.38
C TYR A 273 17.18 4.03 -10.00
N SER A 274 16.49 5.05 -10.51
CA SER A 274 17.17 6.25 -11.00
C SER A 274 17.63 7.11 -9.81
N PRO A 275 18.90 7.58 -9.78
CA PRO A 275 19.37 8.52 -8.76
C PRO A 275 18.67 9.88 -8.75
N ARG A 276 17.88 10.19 -9.79
CA ARG A 276 17.10 11.43 -9.94
C ARG A 276 15.59 11.21 -9.73
N PHE A 277 15.21 10.02 -9.32
CA PHE A 277 13.81 9.68 -9.11
C PHE A 277 13.26 10.38 -7.88
N HIS A 278 12.05 10.91 -8.02
CA HIS A 278 11.23 11.36 -6.91
C HIS A 278 9.77 10.92 -7.14
N PRO A 279 9.07 10.33 -6.16
CA PRO A 279 7.69 9.85 -6.35
C PRO A 279 6.68 10.91 -6.77
N SER A 280 6.93 12.19 -6.46
CA SER A 280 6.07 13.30 -6.91
C SER A 280 5.97 13.40 -8.43
N GLN A 281 6.97 12.89 -9.17
CA GLN A 281 6.97 12.84 -10.64
C GLN A 281 5.89 11.90 -11.21
N LEU A 282 5.32 11.00 -10.40
CA LEU A 282 4.35 10.01 -10.84
C LEU A 282 2.92 10.58 -11.02
N GLY A 283 2.67 11.86 -10.70
CA GLY A 283 1.35 12.48 -10.94
C GLY A 283 0.22 11.94 -10.04
N GLY A 284 -1.03 11.98 -10.47
CA GLY A 284 -2.15 11.31 -9.79
C GLY A 284 -2.78 12.02 -8.58
N VAL A 285 -2.07 12.94 -7.92
CA VAL A 285 -2.54 13.64 -6.71
C VAL A 285 -3.88 14.36 -6.93
N GLY A 286 -4.05 15.10 -8.03
CA GLY A 286 -5.32 15.76 -8.33
C GLY A 286 -6.51 14.80 -8.46
N ARG A 287 -6.29 13.59 -8.99
CA ARG A 287 -7.32 12.55 -9.09
C ARG A 287 -7.65 11.93 -7.73
N ALA A 288 -6.63 11.74 -6.89
CA ALA A 288 -6.82 11.28 -5.52
C ALA A 288 -7.70 12.27 -4.74
N VAL A 289 -7.39 13.56 -4.80
CA VAL A 289 -8.19 14.62 -4.18
C VAL A 289 -9.61 14.65 -4.74
N GLU A 290 -9.79 14.56 -6.06
CA GLU A 290 -11.10 14.51 -6.70
C GLU A 290 -11.92 13.30 -6.22
N TYR A 291 -11.28 12.13 -6.11
CA TYR A 291 -11.95 10.93 -5.62
C TYR A 291 -12.35 11.05 -4.15
N LEU A 292 -11.45 11.52 -3.29
CA LEU A 292 -11.72 11.70 -1.86
C LEU A 292 -12.89 12.68 -1.63
N ALA A 293 -13.02 13.71 -2.46
CA ALA A 293 -14.14 14.66 -2.39
C ALA A 293 -15.50 14.03 -2.75
N ARG A 294 -15.53 12.92 -3.51
CA ARG A 294 -16.76 12.23 -3.93
C ARG A 294 -16.98 10.87 -3.27
N SER A 295 -15.98 10.30 -2.59
CA SER A 295 -16.08 9.00 -1.92
C SER A 295 -17.23 9.00 -0.90
N PRO A 296 -18.20 8.07 -1.02
CA PRO A 296 -19.29 7.93 -0.06
C PRO A 296 -18.80 7.80 1.38
N ALA A 297 -17.81 6.94 1.63
CA ALA A 297 -17.26 6.73 2.96
C ALA A 297 -16.52 7.96 3.49
N ALA A 298 -15.67 8.60 2.68
CA ALA A 298 -14.95 9.81 3.08
C ALA A 298 -15.90 10.97 3.40
N ARG A 299 -16.95 11.17 2.60
CA ARG A 299 -17.95 12.23 2.82
C ARG A 299 -18.80 12.00 4.08
N ALA A 300 -19.01 10.75 4.48
CA ALA A 300 -19.75 10.41 5.69
C ALA A 300 -18.94 10.61 6.98
N ALA A 301 -17.61 10.74 6.88
CA ALA A 301 -16.70 10.96 8.00
C ALA A 301 -16.51 12.45 8.37
N HIS A 302 -17.17 13.37 7.63
CA HIS A 302 -17.12 14.83 7.83
C HIS A 302 -18.38 15.38 8.50
#